data_AF-A0A7S2B301-F1
#
_entry.id   AF-A0A7S2B301-F1
#
_cell.length_a   1.000
_cell.length_b   1.000
_cell.length_c   1.000
_cell.angle_alpha   90.00
_cell.angle_beta   90.00
_cell.angle_gamma   90.00
#
_symmetry.space_group_name_H-M   'P 1'
#
loop_
_entity.id
_entity.type
_entity.pdbx_description
1 polymer ?
#
loop_
_entity_poly.entity_id
_entity_poly.type
_entity_poly.pdbx_seq_one_letter_code
_entity_poly.pdbx_strand_id
1 'polypeptide(L)'
;KITSKLDVARTDLALVKNAPEAASAAKPDQTLVMEQCRLFSREFQEQLNSVEIASRIRRSFGGGTDGLRHRLRMIDLTSAFEQTRVDSILRQGDGYQPHLVSPEGGLRLLMADVLEQARIPAEQCVRDVHALLQSAAKSACDDAMYTATPPNALLSESVKEQSALNIHQCHALLTQSADSALSRWREEAIKAVSTIISMEQSHVSAKYFRHVTEAAALEAAAARSRREVSRSGTNETNASDTTTTSSTTTSDPSTSRTAASSPGA
;
A
#
# COMPACT_ATOMS: atom_id res chain seq x y z
N LYS A 1 -26.21 8.31 78.04
CA LYS A 1 -27.32 8.02 77.10
C LYS A 1 -27.37 8.96 75.88
N ILE A 2 -26.90 10.21 75.96
CA ILE A 2 -26.82 11.13 74.80
C ILE A 2 -25.53 10.91 74.00
N THR A 3 -24.41 10.66 74.68
CA THR A 3 -23.10 10.38 74.08
C THR A 3 -23.11 9.15 73.16
N SER A 4 -23.75 8.06 73.59
CA SER A 4 -23.89 6.85 72.77
C SER A 4 -24.72 7.03 71.50
N LYS A 5 -25.67 7.98 71.48
CA LYS A 5 -26.46 8.29 70.27
C LYS A 5 -25.69 9.18 69.30
N LEU A 6 -24.78 10.00 69.81
CA LEU A 6 -23.95 10.88 69.01
C LEU A 6 -22.84 10.11 68.30
N ASP A 7 -22.28 9.08 68.94
CA ASP A 7 -21.31 8.17 68.31
C ASP A 7 -21.94 7.32 67.21
N VAL A 8 -23.17 6.83 67.40
CA VAL A 8 -23.92 6.10 66.36
C VAL A 8 -24.25 7.01 65.16
N ALA A 9 -24.68 8.26 65.42
CA ALA A 9 -24.91 9.22 64.34
C ALA A 9 -23.62 9.62 63.60
N ARG A 10 -22.48 9.59 64.29
CA ARG A 10 -21.16 9.90 63.71
C ARG A 10 -20.63 8.75 62.87
N THR A 11 -20.91 7.50 63.25
CA THR A 11 -20.60 6.31 62.42
C THR A 11 -21.50 6.25 61.19
N ASP A 12 -22.78 6.59 61.33
CA ASP A 12 -23.72 6.61 60.20
C ASP A 12 -23.36 7.72 59.19
N LEU A 13 -22.93 8.90 59.65
CA LEU A 13 -22.45 9.98 58.79
C LEU A 13 -21.12 9.65 58.09
N ALA A 14 -20.27 8.83 58.70
CA ALA A 14 -19.02 8.35 58.09
C ALA A 14 -19.26 7.28 57.01
N LEU A 15 -20.32 6.47 57.16
CA LEU A 15 -20.77 5.52 56.14
C LEU A 15 -21.37 6.23 54.92
N VAL A 16 -22.13 7.31 55.12
CA VAL A 16 -22.67 8.13 54.02
C VAL A 16 -21.55 8.91 53.30
N LYS A 17 -20.55 9.43 54.02
CA LYS A 17 -19.42 10.16 53.40
C LYS A 17 -18.42 9.29 52.63
N ASN A 18 -18.39 7.98 52.89
CA ASN A 18 -17.54 7.02 52.17
C ASN A 18 -18.31 6.20 51.13
N ALA A 19 -19.62 6.42 50.97
CA ALA A 19 -20.34 5.94 49.82
C ALA A 19 -19.83 6.71 48.59
N PRO A 20 -19.45 6.04 47.48
CA PRO A 20 -19.14 6.71 46.22
C PRO A 20 -20.44 7.26 45.59
N GLU A 21 -21.01 8.28 46.23
CA GLU A 21 -22.25 8.95 45.88
C GLU A 21 -22.01 10.05 44.82
N ALA A 22 -21.24 9.69 43.79
CA ALA A 22 -21.06 10.53 42.59
C ALA A 22 -21.08 9.71 41.28
N ALA A 23 -21.42 8.42 41.33
CA ALA A 23 -21.61 7.57 40.15
C ALA A 23 -23.01 6.91 40.08
N SER A 24 -23.95 7.37 40.90
CA SER A 24 -25.30 6.79 41.04
C SER A 24 -26.35 7.66 40.31
N ALA A 25 -26.45 7.52 38.98
CA ALA A 25 -27.63 7.94 38.21
C ALA A 25 -27.65 7.47 36.74
N ALA A 26 -26.59 6.87 36.20
CA ALA A 26 -26.67 6.17 34.92
C ALA A 26 -27.26 4.79 35.17
N LYS A 27 -28.28 4.37 34.39
CA LYS A 27 -28.80 3.00 34.43
C LYS A 27 -27.59 2.04 34.31
N PRO A 28 -27.49 0.98 35.13
CA PRO A 28 -26.30 0.09 35.15
C PRO A 28 -25.96 -0.49 33.76
N ASP A 29 -26.95 -0.54 32.88
CA ASP A 29 -26.83 -0.94 31.48
C ASP A 29 -26.05 0.06 30.61
N GLN A 30 -26.26 1.37 30.81
CA GLN A 30 -25.56 2.41 30.05
C GLN A 30 -24.08 2.49 30.43
N THR A 31 -23.75 2.31 31.72
CA THR A 31 -22.36 2.28 32.18
C THR A 31 -21.60 1.09 31.62
N LEU A 32 -22.27 -0.06 31.49
CA LEU A 32 -21.70 -1.26 30.89
C LEU A 32 -21.39 -1.07 29.41
N VAL A 33 -22.34 -0.49 28.65
CA VAL A 33 -22.14 -0.18 27.22
C VAL A 33 -20.96 0.77 27.01
N MET A 34 -20.87 1.83 27.84
CA MET A 34 -19.79 2.80 27.73
C MET A 34 -18.41 2.20 28.07
N GLU A 35 -18.36 1.30 29.04
CA GLU A 35 -17.14 0.57 29.38
C GLU A 35 -16.71 -0.36 28.23
N GLN A 36 -17.66 -1.08 27.62
CA GLN A 36 -17.38 -1.92 26.46
C GLN A 36 -16.78 -1.13 25.29
N CYS A 37 -17.35 0.04 25.00
CA CYS A 37 -16.83 0.95 23.97
C CYS A 37 -15.41 1.45 24.28
N ARG A 38 -15.11 1.74 25.56
CA ARG A 38 -13.76 2.14 25.98
C ARG A 38 -12.76 1.01 25.81
N LEU A 39 -13.12 -0.21 26.20
CA LEU A 39 -12.29 -1.39 26.04
C LEU A 39 -11.99 -1.64 24.57
N PHE A 40 -13.02 -1.68 23.72
CA PHE A 40 -12.84 -1.80 22.27
C PHE A 40 -11.90 -0.73 21.71
N SER A 41 -12.09 0.54 22.08
CA SER A 41 -11.24 1.61 21.58
C SER A 41 -9.78 1.43 21.97
N ARG A 42 -9.50 0.88 23.16
CA ARG A 42 -8.14 0.58 23.61
C ARG A 42 -7.55 -0.59 22.83
N GLU A 43 -8.26 -1.71 22.76
CA GLU A 43 -7.79 -2.92 22.06
C GLU A 43 -7.58 -2.64 20.57
N PHE A 44 -8.50 -1.91 19.93
CA PHE A 44 -8.37 -1.54 18.52
C PHE A 44 -7.14 -0.66 18.28
N GLN A 45 -6.86 0.31 19.16
CA GLN A 45 -5.67 1.15 19.07
C GLN A 45 -4.39 0.33 19.24
N GLU A 46 -4.37 -0.62 20.16
CA GLU A 46 -3.23 -1.52 20.38
C GLU A 46 -2.99 -2.41 19.15
N GLN A 47 -4.04 -2.97 18.58
CA GLN A 47 -3.94 -3.75 17.34
C GLN A 47 -3.43 -2.92 16.17
N LEU A 48 -3.91 -1.69 15.98
CA LEU A 48 -3.40 -0.79 14.92
C LEU A 48 -1.92 -0.44 15.11
N ASN A 49 -1.47 -0.33 16.36
CA ASN A 49 -0.07 -0.09 16.70
C ASN A 49 0.80 -1.36 16.62
N SER A 50 0.20 -2.54 16.43
CA SER A 50 0.94 -3.78 16.28
C SER A 50 1.83 -3.77 15.04
N VAL A 51 3.07 -4.25 15.21
CA VAL A 51 4.05 -4.38 14.13
C VAL A 51 3.51 -5.28 13.00
N GLU A 52 2.70 -6.28 13.34
CA GLU A 52 2.13 -7.20 12.37
C GLU A 52 1.18 -6.47 11.42
N ILE A 53 0.19 -5.73 11.95
CA ILE A 53 -0.80 -5.01 11.14
C ILE A 53 -0.12 -3.94 10.31
N ALA A 54 0.79 -3.16 10.91
CA ALA A 54 1.58 -2.18 10.18
C ALA A 54 2.40 -2.81 9.04
N SER A 55 2.97 -4.01 9.26
CA SER A 55 3.69 -4.74 8.22
C SER A 55 2.78 -5.22 7.09
N ARG A 56 1.57 -5.69 7.41
CA ARG A 56 0.57 -6.14 6.44
C ARG A 56 0.08 -4.99 5.56
N ILE A 57 -0.16 -3.82 6.16
CA ILE A 57 -0.50 -2.60 5.42
C ILE A 57 0.68 -2.20 4.51
N ARG A 58 1.92 -2.20 5.00
CA ARG A 58 3.08 -1.93 4.11
C ARG A 58 3.19 -2.92 2.95
N ARG A 59 2.83 -4.19 3.17
CA ARG A 59 2.80 -5.22 2.11
C ARG A 59 1.74 -4.94 1.04
N SER A 60 0.55 -4.45 1.41
CA SER A 60 -0.48 -4.10 0.41
C SER A 60 -0.05 -2.96 -0.51
N PHE A 61 0.75 -2.01 -0.02
CA PHE A 61 1.28 -0.92 -0.86
C PHE A 61 2.49 -1.34 -1.72
N GLY A 62 3.51 -1.99 -1.13
CA GLY A 62 4.74 -2.28 -1.89
C GLY A 62 5.67 -3.36 -1.36
N GLY A 63 5.35 -4.00 -0.23
CA GLY A 63 6.23 -4.96 0.44
C GLY A 63 6.07 -6.44 0.06
N GLY A 64 5.43 -6.79 -1.06
CA GLY A 64 5.19 -8.19 -1.44
C GLY A 64 4.91 -8.40 -2.93
N THR A 65 4.68 -9.65 -3.33
CA THR A 65 4.35 -10.05 -4.72
C THR A 65 2.97 -9.57 -5.16
N ASP A 66 2.05 -9.30 -4.23
CA ASP A 66 0.66 -8.98 -4.58
C ASP A 66 0.28 -7.51 -4.29
N GLY A 67 1.27 -6.69 -3.89
CA GLY A 67 1.04 -5.29 -3.53
C GLY A 67 0.77 -4.39 -4.74
N LEU A 68 0.26 -3.18 -4.48
CA LEU A 68 -0.05 -2.16 -5.49
C LEU A 68 1.12 -1.94 -6.46
N ARG A 69 2.34 -1.78 -5.93
CA ARG A 69 3.53 -1.60 -6.77
C ARG A 69 3.78 -2.75 -7.75
N HIS A 70 3.54 -3.98 -7.33
CA HIS A 70 3.70 -5.13 -8.22
C HIS A 70 2.60 -5.12 -9.29
N ARG A 71 1.33 -4.94 -8.89
CA ARG A 71 0.21 -4.89 -9.84
C ARG A 71 0.37 -3.76 -10.87
N LEU A 72 0.87 -2.60 -10.47
CA LEU A 72 1.19 -1.50 -11.39
C LEU A 72 2.29 -1.84 -12.40
N ARG A 73 3.25 -2.69 -12.02
CA ARG A 73 4.30 -3.17 -12.94
C ARG A 73 3.83 -4.26 -13.89
N MET A 74 2.78 -4.99 -13.50
CA MET A 74 2.16 -6.02 -14.32
C MET A 74 1.20 -5.47 -15.36
N ILE A 75 0.94 -4.15 -15.36
CA ILE A 75 0.20 -3.49 -16.43
C ILE A 75 0.95 -3.72 -17.73
N ASP A 76 0.30 -4.33 -18.71
CA ASP A 76 0.89 -4.63 -20.00
C ASP A 76 0.99 -3.38 -20.87
N LEU A 77 2.06 -2.62 -20.63
CA LEU A 77 2.41 -1.46 -21.43
C LEU A 77 2.72 -1.85 -22.88
N THR A 78 3.12 -3.10 -23.14
CA THR A 78 3.47 -3.56 -24.49
C THR A 78 2.24 -3.59 -25.39
N SER A 79 1.14 -4.17 -24.89
CA SER A 79 -0.15 -4.13 -25.58
C SER A 79 -0.75 -2.72 -25.61
N ALA A 80 -0.53 -1.91 -24.56
CA ALA A 80 -1.00 -0.53 -24.54
C ALA A 80 -0.34 0.35 -25.61
N PHE A 81 0.94 0.10 -25.92
CA PHE A 81 1.72 0.85 -26.92
C PHE A 81 1.89 0.11 -28.26
N GLU A 82 1.00 -0.84 -28.58
CA GLU A 82 1.00 -1.46 -29.90
C GLU A 82 0.82 -0.41 -31.01
N GLN A 83 1.65 -0.46 -32.05
CA GLN A 83 1.67 0.56 -33.12
C GLN A 83 0.29 0.78 -33.75
N THR A 84 -0.45 -0.30 -34.03
CA THR A 84 -1.81 -0.24 -34.57
C THR A 84 -2.77 0.53 -33.67
N ARG A 85 -2.69 0.30 -32.35
CA ARG A 85 -3.54 0.97 -31.35
C ARG A 85 -3.16 2.44 -31.21
N VAL A 86 -1.87 2.72 -31.13
CA VAL A 86 -1.34 4.09 -31.02
C VAL A 86 -1.77 4.92 -32.23
N ASP A 87 -1.60 4.40 -33.45
CA ASP A 87 -2.01 5.10 -34.67
C ASP A 87 -3.52 5.39 -34.69
N SER A 88 -4.34 4.44 -34.22
CA SER A 88 -5.79 4.64 -34.10
C SER A 88 -6.14 5.77 -33.12
N ILE A 89 -5.53 5.77 -31.92
CA ILE A 89 -5.78 6.77 -30.87
C ILE A 89 -5.29 8.15 -31.31
N LEU A 90 -4.10 8.23 -31.93
CA LEU A 90 -3.54 9.47 -32.44
C LEU A 90 -4.42 10.08 -33.54
N ARG A 91 -4.91 9.27 -34.48
CA ARG A 91 -5.85 9.72 -35.52
C ARG A 91 -7.19 10.19 -34.94
N GLN A 92 -7.67 9.54 -33.88
CA GLN A 92 -8.90 9.95 -33.19
C GLN A 92 -8.75 11.29 -32.47
N GLY A 93 -7.59 11.53 -31.85
CA GLY A 93 -7.32 12.74 -31.07
C GLY A 93 -6.94 13.97 -31.91
N ASP A 94 -6.16 13.78 -32.98
CA ASP A 94 -5.58 14.89 -33.78
C ASP A 94 -6.23 15.07 -35.16
N GLY A 95 -7.09 14.13 -35.58
CA GLY A 95 -7.78 14.17 -36.87
C GLY A 95 -6.90 13.77 -38.06
N TYR A 96 -7.38 14.06 -39.27
CA TYR A 96 -6.81 13.53 -40.53
C TYR A 96 -5.65 14.37 -41.10
N GLN A 97 -5.17 15.41 -40.39
CA GLN A 97 -4.13 16.34 -40.88
C GLN A 97 -2.89 16.46 -39.96
N PRO A 98 -2.11 15.38 -39.77
CA PRO A 98 -1.02 15.32 -38.77
C PRO A 98 0.31 15.98 -39.20
N HIS A 99 0.30 16.98 -40.11
CA HIS A 99 1.53 17.44 -40.79
C HIS A 99 1.98 18.87 -40.47
N LEU A 100 1.28 19.62 -39.61
CA LEU A 100 1.67 20.99 -39.27
C LEU A 100 2.04 21.20 -37.79
N VAL A 101 1.62 20.32 -36.87
CA VAL A 101 1.87 20.45 -35.43
C VAL A 101 2.10 19.06 -34.84
N SER A 102 2.81 18.97 -33.71
CA SER A 102 2.93 17.72 -32.95
C SER A 102 1.54 17.26 -32.47
N PRO A 103 1.19 15.96 -32.54
CA PRO A 103 -0.14 15.45 -32.21
C PRO A 103 -0.38 15.46 -30.69
N GLU A 104 -0.53 16.64 -30.11
CA GLU A 104 -0.63 16.84 -28.67
C GLU A 104 -1.92 16.24 -28.10
N GLY A 105 -3.04 16.42 -28.82
CA GLY A 105 -4.34 15.88 -28.40
C GLY A 105 -4.34 14.35 -28.36
N GLY A 106 -3.78 13.72 -29.40
CA GLY A 106 -3.63 12.28 -29.47
C GLY A 106 -2.71 11.72 -28.39
N LEU A 107 -1.57 12.39 -28.13
CA LEU A 107 -0.65 11.98 -27.07
C LEU A 107 -1.31 12.07 -25.69
N ARG A 108 -2.02 13.18 -25.38
CA ARG A 108 -2.75 13.31 -24.11
C ARG A 108 -3.80 12.21 -23.94
N LEU A 109 -4.54 11.88 -25.00
CA LEU A 109 -5.54 10.80 -24.97
C LEU A 109 -4.89 9.43 -24.71
N LEU A 110 -3.78 9.13 -25.38
CA LEU A 110 -3.02 7.90 -25.17
C LEU A 110 -2.54 7.78 -23.72
N MET A 111 -1.99 8.87 -23.17
CA MET A 111 -1.52 8.85 -21.78
C MET A 111 -2.66 8.72 -20.78
N ALA A 112 -3.81 9.36 -21.03
CA ALA A 112 -4.99 9.21 -20.20
C ALA A 112 -5.50 7.76 -20.17
N ASP A 113 -5.56 7.10 -21.33
CA ASP A 113 -5.97 5.69 -21.47
C ASP A 113 -5.03 4.74 -20.71
N VAL A 114 -3.71 4.95 -20.80
CA VAL A 114 -2.73 4.14 -20.04
C VAL A 114 -2.85 4.38 -18.53
N LEU A 115 -3.02 5.63 -18.09
CA LEU A 115 -3.19 5.96 -16.67
C LEU A 115 -4.50 5.40 -16.09
N GLU A 116 -5.56 5.28 -16.89
CA GLU A 116 -6.82 4.65 -16.44
C GLU A 116 -6.61 3.17 -16.06
N GLN A 117 -5.68 2.46 -16.68
CA GLN A 117 -5.37 1.06 -16.32
C GLN A 117 -4.82 0.93 -14.90
N ALA A 118 -4.26 2.00 -14.32
CA ALA A 118 -3.80 2.04 -12.93
C ALA A 118 -4.94 2.12 -11.90
N ARG A 119 -6.18 2.41 -12.34
CA ARG A 119 -7.33 2.55 -11.45
C ARG A 119 -7.71 1.26 -10.75
N ILE A 120 -7.86 0.18 -11.51
CA ILE A 120 -8.23 -1.14 -10.98
C ILE A 120 -7.26 -1.61 -9.88
N PRO A 121 -5.92 -1.61 -10.10
CA PRO A 121 -5.00 -2.05 -9.06
C PRO A 121 -4.98 -1.11 -7.84
N ALA A 122 -5.20 0.20 -8.03
CA ALA A 122 -5.30 1.16 -6.94
C ALA A 122 -6.56 0.94 -6.08
N GLU A 123 -7.72 0.73 -6.71
CA GLU A 123 -8.95 0.39 -6.00
C GLU A 123 -8.82 -0.94 -5.23
N GLN A 124 -8.15 -1.93 -5.83
CA GLN A 124 -7.91 -3.20 -5.15
C GLN A 124 -7.01 -3.04 -3.92
N CYS A 125 -5.99 -2.18 -3.98
CA CYS A 125 -5.16 -1.87 -2.81
C CYS A 125 -6.00 -1.30 -1.65
N VAL A 126 -6.97 -0.42 -1.94
CA VAL A 126 -7.89 0.12 -0.92
C VAL A 126 -8.75 -1.00 -0.32
N ARG A 127 -9.26 -1.93 -1.15
CA ARG A 127 -10.03 -3.09 -0.68
C ARG A 127 -9.21 -4.03 0.19
N ASP A 128 -7.94 -4.26 -0.17
CA ASP A 128 -7.02 -5.09 0.60
C ASP A 128 -6.77 -4.47 1.99
N VAL A 129 -6.54 -3.15 2.06
CA VAL A 129 -6.39 -2.43 3.35
C VAL A 129 -7.69 -2.46 4.15
N HIS A 130 -8.84 -2.26 3.51
CA HIS A 130 -10.15 -2.36 4.16
C HIS A 130 -10.35 -3.74 4.81
N ALA A 131 -10.05 -4.82 4.08
CA ALA A 131 -10.18 -6.19 4.62
C ALA A 131 -9.25 -6.41 5.84
N LEU A 132 -8.03 -5.85 5.81
CA LEU A 132 -7.12 -5.87 6.96
C LEU A 132 -7.71 -5.13 8.16
N LEU A 133 -8.18 -3.89 7.97
CA LEU A 133 -8.79 -3.10 9.04
C LEU A 133 -10.06 -3.75 9.59
N GLN A 134 -10.86 -4.39 8.74
CA GLN A 134 -12.05 -5.12 9.15
C GLN A 134 -11.69 -6.36 9.98
N SER A 135 -10.63 -7.09 9.62
CA SER A 135 -10.13 -8.21 10.43
C SER A 135 -9.59 -7.76 11.78
N ALA A 136 -8.91 -6.61 11.83
CA ALA A 136 -8.43 -6.00 13.07
C ALA A 136 -9.61 -5.54 13.95
N ALA A 137 -10.60 -4.85 13.39
CA ALA A 137 -11.77 -4.41 14.14
C ALA A 137 -12.54 -5.58 14.75
N LYS A 138 -12.69 -6.70 14.03
CA LYS A 138 -13.32 -7.92 14.55
C LYS A 138 -12.51 -8.53 15.69
N SER A 139 -11.20 -8.71 15.51
CA SER A 139 -10.33 -9.22 16.56
C SER A 139 -10.36 -8.34 17.81
N ALA A 140 -10.34 -7.01 17.65
CA ALA A 140 -10.44 -6.08 18.77
C ALA A 140 -11.79 -6.13 19.48
N CYS A 141 -12.89 -6.38 18.76
CA CYS A 141 -14.20 -6.61 19.38
C CYS A 141 -14.21 -7.90 20.22
N ASP A 142 -13.59 -8.96 19.71
CA ASP A 142 -13.50 -10.25 20.40
C ASP A 142 -12.61 -10.15 21.66
N ASP A 143 -11.46 -9.47 21.57
CA ASP A 143 -10.56 -9.21 22.69
C ASP A 143 -11.22 -8.33 23.77
N ALA A 144 -11.98 -7.32 23.34
CA ALA A 144 -12.77 -6.49 24.24
C ALA A 144 -13.89 -7.28 24.93
N MET A 145 -14.51 -8.26 24.27
CA MET A 145 -15.52 -9.13 24.89
C MET A 145 -14.88 -10.03 25.96
N TYR A 146 -13.71 -10.61 25.67
CA TYR A 146 -12.99 -11.44 26.64
C TYR A 146 -12.56 -10.63 27.88
N THR A 147 -12.05 -9.42 27.67
CA THR A 147 -11.60 -8.54 28.76
C THR A 147 -12.75 -7.99 29.60
N ALA A 148 -13.89 -7.71 28.96
CA ALA A 148 -15.11 -7.25 29.64
C ALA A 148 -15.90 -8.35 30.34
N THR A 149 -15.49 -9.62 30.18
CA THR A 149 -16.06 -10.76 30.91
C THR A 149 -15.16 -11.06 32.12
N PRO A 150 -15.26 -10.30 33.24
CA PRO A 150 -14.43 -10.56 34.40
C PRO A 150 -14.78 -11.92 35.03
N PRO A 151 -13.82 -12.59 35.70
CA PRO A 151 -14.15 -13.65 36.64
C PRO A 151 -14.89 -13.02 37.82
N ASN A 152 -16.22 -13.20 37.82
CA ASN A 152 -17.12 -13.21 38.96
C ASN A 152 -16.53 -12.77 40.31
N ALA A 153 -16.84 -11.56 40.74
CA ALA A 153 -16.89 -11.25 42.17
C ALA A 153 -18.12 -10.39 42.44
N LEU A 154 -19.14 -11.01 43.08
CA LEU A 154 -20.25 -10.37 43.82
C LEU A 154 -21.59 -10.03 43.13
N LEU A 155 -21.90 -10.53 41.92
CA LEU A 155 -23.24 -10.36 41.32
C LEU A 155 -24.15 -11.61 41.45
N SER A 156 -25.46 -11.39 41.61
CA SER A 156 -26.53 -12.41 41.61
C SER A 156 -26.60 -13.15 40.25
N GLU A 157 -26.89 -14.45 40.22
CA GLU A 157 -26.98 -15.27 38.99
C GLU A 157 -27.92 -14.67 37.92
N SER A 158 -29.05 -14.12 38.33
CA SER A 158 -30.00 -13.46 37.41
C SER A 158 -29.45 -12.19 36.75
N VAL A 159 -28.60 -11.43 37.47
CA VAL A 159 -27.96 -10.22 36.94
C VAL A 159 -26.79 -10.59 36.02
N LYS A 160 -26.12 -11.72 36.28
CA LYS A 160 -25.08 -12.26 35.40
C LYS A 160 -25.65 -12.61 34.03
N GLU A 161 -26.77 -13.33 33.98
CA GLU A 161 -27.41 -13.72 32.72
C GLU A 161 -27.86 -12.51 31.89
N GLN A 162 -28.48 -11.51 32.54
CA GLN A 162 -28.88 -10.27 31.87
C GLN A 162 -27.67 -9.45 31.41
N SER A 163 -26.62 -9.33 32.23
CA SER A 163 -25.40 -8.62 31.85
C SER A 163 -24.63 -9.31 30.72
N ALA A 164 -24.59 -10.65 30.70
CA ALA A 164 -23.94 -11.42 29.65
C ALA A 164 -24.69 -11.26 28.31
N LEU A 165 -26.02 -11.31 28.34
CA LEU A 165 -26.85 -11.07 27.15
C LEU A 165 -26.65 -9.64 26.62
N ASN A 166 -26.54 -8.65 27.51
CA ASN A 166 -26.29 -7.26 27.13
C ASN A 166 -24.89 -7.06 26.53
N ILE A 167 -23.86 -7.75 27.04
CA ILE A 167 -22.50 -7.71 26.46
C ILE A 167 -22.49 -8.28 25.04
N HIS A 168 -23.15 -9.42 24.80
CA HIS A 168 -23.24 -10.01 23.46
C HIS A 168 -24.00 -9.11 22.47
N GLN A 169 -25.08 -8.46 22.92
CA GLN A 169 -25.80 -7.47 22.09
C GLN A 169 -24.93 -6.25 21.77
N CYS A 170 -24.18 -5.75 22.77
CA CYS A 170 -23.25 -4.64 22.56
C CYS A 170 -22.14 -5.01 21.57
N HIS A 171 -21.56 -6.21 21.68
CA HIS A 171 -20.54 -6.71 20.76
C HIS A 171 -21.07 -6.79 19.32
N ALA A 172 -22.28 -7.32 19.12
CA ALA A 172 -22.90 -7.40 17.79
C ALA A 172 -23.13 -6.01 17.17
N LEU A 173 -23.68 -5.07 17.96
CA LEU A 173 -23.90 -3.69 17.52
C LEU A 173 -22.60 -2.96 17.21
N LEU A 174 -21.55 -3.17 18.01
CA LEU A 174 -20.25 -2.56 17.82
C LEU A 174 -19.57 -3.08 16.55
N THR A 175 -19.62 -4.40 16.33
CA THR A 175 -19.10 -5.03 15.12
C THR A 175 -19.82 -4.50 13.87
N GLN A 176 -21.15 -4.40 13.91
CA GLN A 176 -21.94 -3.85 12.79
C GLN A 176 -21.63 -2.37 12.54
N SER A 177 -21.49 -1.58 13.61
CA SER A 177 -21.15 -0.16 13.53
C SER A 177 -19.75 0.05 12.93
N ALA A 178 -18.77 -0.74 13.39
CA ALA A 178 -17.41 -0.73 12.86
C ALA A 178 -17.38 -1.11 11.38
N ASP A 179 -18.11 -2.16 10.99
CA ASP A 179 -18.19 -2.59 9.58
C ASP A 179 -18.82 -1.53 8.67
N SER A 180 -19.87 -0.88 9.18
CA SER A 180 -20.55 0.22 8.48
C SER A 180 -19.63 1.45 8.33
N ALA A 181 -18.88 1.79 9.37
CA ALA A 181 -17.93 2.91 9.33
C ALA A 181 -16.77 2.65 8.36
N LEU A 182 -16.15 1.46 8.44
CA LEU A 182 -15.05 1.07 7.54
C LEU A 182 -15.50 1.00 6.08
N SER A 183 -16.73 0.52 5.81
CA SER A 183 -17.29 0.47 4.46
C SER A 183 -17.47 1.87 3.85
N ARG A 184 -17.92 2.85 4.65
CA ARG A 184 -18.02 4.25 4.23
C ARG A 184 -16.65 4.84 3.89
N TRP A 185 -15.65 4.62 4.76
CA TRP A 185 -14.28 5.10 4.50
C TRP A 185 -13.65 4.45 3.28
N ARG A 186 -13.93 3.17 3.02
CA ARG A 186 -13.50 2.50 1.78
C ARG A 186 -14.08 3.19 0.54
N GLU A 187 -15.36 3.52 0.55
CA GLU A 187 -16.01 4.22 -0.57
C GLU A 187 -15.45 5.62 -0.80
N GLU A 188 -15.20 6.36 0.29
CA GLU A 188 -14.54 7.67 0.23
C GLU A 188 -13.11 7.56 -0.30
N ALA A 189 -12.34 6.56 0.15
CA ALA A 189 -10.99 6.31 -0.32
C ALA A 189 -10.95 5.92 -1.81
N ILE A 190 -11.89 5.10 -2.29
CA ILE A 190 -12.01 4.75 -3.71
C ILE A 190 -12.30 6.01 -4.54
N LYS A 191 -13.22 6.87 -4.09
CA LYS A 191 -13.51 8.15 -4.75
C LYS A 191 -12.26 9.04 -4.79
N ALA A 192 -11.53 9.15 -3.67
CA ALA A 192 -10.30 9.93 -3.60
C ALA A 192 -9.23 9.41 -4.59
N VAL A 193 -9.02 8.10 -4.67
CA VAL A 193 -8.10 7.48 -5.64
C VAL A 193 -8.54 7.80 -7.07
N SER A 194 -9.83 7.67 -7.38
CA SER A 194 -10.36 8.02 -8.70
C SER A 194 -10.14 9.49 -9.04
N THR A 195 -10.29 10.40 -8.07
CA THR A 195 -10.01 11.83 -8.30
C THR A 195 -8.53 12.10 -8.54
N ILE A 196 -7.62 11.43 -7.82
CA ILE A 196 -6.16 11.57 -8.03
C ILE A 196 -5.80 11.13 -9.45
N ILE A 197 -6.30 9.98 -9.90
CA ILE A 197 -6.02 9.48 -11.25
C ILE A 197 -6.57 10.44 -12.31
N SER A 198 -7.80 10.94 -12.13
CA SER A 198 -8.39 11.92 -13.04
C SER A 198 -7.58 13.23 -13.11
N MET A 199 -7.06 13.69 -11.97
CA MET A 199 -6.17 14.86 -11.92
C MET A 199 -4.88 14.59 -12.70
N GLU A 200 -4.25 13.43 -12.52
CA GLU A 200 -3.02 13.08 -13.25
C GLU A 200 -3.24 12.92 -14.75
N GLN A 201 -4.38 12.38 -15.18
CA GLN A 201 -4.76 12.30 -16.60
C GLN A 201 -4.88 13.70 -17.23
N SER A 202 -5.34 14.70 -16.47
CA SER A 202 -5.53 16.06 -16.97
C SER A 202 -4.22 16.87 -17.08
N HIS A 203 -3.16 16.46 -16.38
CA HIS A 203 -1.97 17.29 -16.20
C HIS A 203 -0.65 16.52 -16.34
N VAL A 204 -0.43 15.92 -17.51
CA VAL A 204 0.86 15.28 -17.81
C VAL A 204 1.91 16.34 -18.17
N SER A 205 2.87 16.57 -17.27
CA SER A 205 3.91 17.60 -17.44
C SER A 205 5.08 17.15 -18.33
N ALA A 206 5.33 17.87 -19.42
CA ALA A 206 6.51 17.64 -20.28
C ALA A 206 7.84 17.83 -19.54
N LYS A 207 7.88 18.66 -18.49
CA LYS A 207 9.09 18.91 -17.68
C LYS A 207 9.55 17.63 -16.97
N TYR A 208 8.60 16.81 -16.53
CA TYR A 208 8.89 15.52 -15.91
C TYR A 208 9.64 14.60 -16.87
N PHE A 209 9.13 14.44 -18.11
CA PHE A 209 9.78 13.58 -19.09
C PHE A 209 11.17 14.07 -19.48
N ARG A 210 11.37 15.39 -19.63
CA ARG A 210 12.70 15.95 -19.88
C ARG A 210 13.69 15.59 -18.78
N HIS A 211 13.29 15.79 -17.52
CA HIS A 211 14.13 15.44 -16.37
C HIS A 211 14.42 13.93 -16.31
N VAL A 212 13.44 13.07 -16.58
CA VAL A 212 13.63 11.61 -16.61
C VAL A 212 14.58 11.21 -17.75
N THR A 213 14.43 11.79 -18.94
CA THR A 213 15.31 11.51 -20.08
C THR A 213 16.73 12.02 -19.85
N GLU A 214 16.89 13.20 -19.24
CA GLU A 214 18.19 13.77 -18.87
C GLU A 214 18.88 12.90 -17.81
N ALA A 215 18.17 12.50 -16.76
CA ALA A 215 18.69 11.60 -15.73
C ALA A 215 19.14 10.25 -16.32
N ALA A 216 18.31 9.64 -17.18
CA ALA A 216 18.65 8.39 -17.85
C ALA A 216 19.86 8.55 -18.79
N ALA A 217 19.97 9.67 -19.50
CA ALA A 217 21.12 9.97 -20.37
C ALA A 217 22.41 10.14 -19.56
N LEU A 218 22.35 10.80 -18.40
CA LEU A 218 23.48 10.96 -17.48
C LEU A 218 23.93 9.61 -16.89
N GLU A 219 22.99 8.76 -16.48
CA GLU A 219 23.30 7.41 -16.00
C GLU A 219 23.94 6.54 -17.08
N ALA A 220 23.44 6.62 -18.32
CA ALA A 220 24.01 5.91 -19.46
C ALA A 220 25.44 6.42 -19.80
N ALA A 221 25.67 7.73 -19.74
CA ALA A 221 27.00 8.31 -19.91
C ALA A 221 27.98 7.86 -18.81
N ALA A 222 27.57 7.90 -17.54
CA ALA A 222 28.36 7.42 -16.42
C ALA A 222 28.67 5.91 -16.52
N ALA A 223 27.74 5.11 -17.03
CA ALA A 223 27.95 3.69 -17.29
C ALA A 223 28.96 3.45 -18.43
N ARG A 224 28.96 4.27 -19.49
CA ARG A 224 29.95 4.22 -20.58
C ARG A 224 31.35 4.58 -20.08
N SER A 225 31.49 5.67 -19.33
CA SER A 225 32.78 6.07 -18.74
C SER A 225 33.33 5.00 -17.78
N ARG A 226 32.47 4.37 -16.96
CA ARG A 226 32.88 3.22 -16.12
C ARG A 226 33.42 2.04 -16.94
N ARG A 227 32.80 1.71 -18.08
CA ARG A 227 33.28 0.64 -18.97
C ARG A 227 34.61 0.99 -19.65
N GLU A 228 34.81 2.25 -20.03
CA GLU A 228 36.06 2.72 -20.64
C GLU A 228 37.24 2.70 -19.67
N VAL A 229 37.04 3.16 -18.42
CA VAL A 229 38.06 3.08 -17.35
C VAL A 229 38.42 1.62 -17.06
N SER A 230 37.42 0.73 -17.04
CA SER A 230 37.63 -0.72 -16.85
C SER A 230 38.45 -1.35 -17.99
N ARG A 231 38.26 -0.86 -19.23
CA ARG A 231 38.97 -1.34 -20.43
C ARG A 231 40.39 -0.77 -20.55
N SER A 232 40.62 0.45 -20.04
CA SER A 232 41.96 1.06 -20.01
C SER A 232 42.86 0.39 -18.97
N GLY A 233 42.33 0.06 -17.80
CA GLY A 233 43.08 -0.63 -16.73
C GLY A 233 43.51 -2.06 -17.07
N THR A 234 42.93 -2.69 -18.10
CA THR A 234 43.36 -4.02 -18.61
C THR A 234 44.40 -3.94 -19.72
N ASN A 235 44.54 -2.79 -20.40
CA ASN A 235 45.53 -2.60 -21.46
C ASN A 235 46.88 -2.06 -20.94
N GLU A 236 46.90 -1.36 -19.79
CA GLU A 236 48.15 -0.87 -19.20
C GLU A 236 49.02 -1.97 -18.57
N THR A 237 48.45 -3.14 -18.22
CA THR A 237 49.22 -4.27 -17.67
C THR A 237 49.88 -5.17 -18.72
N ASN A 238 49.60 -4.98 -20.01
CA ASN A 238 50.22 -5.74 -21.11
C ASN A 238 51.19 -4.93 -21.98
N ALA A 239 51.46 -3.67 -21.63
CA ALA A 239 52.31 -2.77 -22.43
C ALA A 239 53.79 -2.74 -22.00
N SER A 240 54.21 -3.65 -21.11
CA SER A 240 55.58 -3.72 -20.59
C SER A 240 56.27 -5.06 -20.85
N ASP A 241 56.19 -5.58 -22.08
CA ASP A 241 57.12 -6.61 -22.57
C ASP A 241 57.05 -6.75 -24.11
N THR A 242 57.73 -5.86 -24.84
CA THR A 242 58.19 -6.21 -26.20
C THR A 242 59.43 -5.39 -26.58
N THR A 243 60.60 -5.89 -26.21
CA THR A 243 61.86 -5.58 -26.90
C THR A 243 62.54 -6.88 -27.31
N THR A 244 62.74 -7.00 -28.64
CA THR A 244 63.86 -7.68 -29.30
C THR A 244 63.89 -9.22 -29.29
N THR A 245 63.63 -9.85 -30.44
CA THR A 245 64.66 -10.56 -31.24
C THR A 245 64.08 -11.18 -32.52
N SER A 246 64.76 -10.88 -33.63
CA SER A 246 64.84 -11.56 -34.93
C SER A 246 65.07 -13.09 -34.78
N SER A 247 64.70 -14.00 -35.70
CA SER A 247 65.05 -14.04 -37.13
C SER A 247 64.46 -15.30 -37.83
N THR A 248 64.25 -15.20 -39.16
CA THR A 248 64.36 -16.26 -40.21
C THR A 248 63.39 -17.46 -40.16
N THR A 249 62.73 -17.92 -41.23
CA THR A 249 63.08 -18.06 -42.67
C THR A 249 61.83 -18.14 -43.55
N THR A 250 61.92 -17.55 -44.75
CA THR A 250 61.50 -18.03 -46.09
C THR A 250 60.73 -19.37 -46.13
N SER A 251 59.67 -19.59 -46.90
CA SER A 251 59.43 -19.21 -48.30
C SER A 251 58.01 -19.63 -48.74
N ASP A 252 57.32 -18.72 -49.41
CA ASP A 252 56.27 -18.95 -50.43
C ASP A 252 56.80 -19.87 -51.58
N PRO A 253 55.97 -20.52 -52.44
CA PRO A 253 54.99 -19.76 -53.22
C PRO A 253 53.70 -20.45 -53.74
N SER A 254 52.76 -19.55 -54.05
CA SER A 254 51.96 -19.46 -55.28
C SER A 254 50.87 -20.51 -55.61
N THR A 255 49.63 -20.04 -55.44
CA THR A 255 48.66 -19.73 -56.52
C THR A 255 47.85 -20.86 -57.18
N SER A 256 46.56 -20.51 -57.35
CA SER A 256 45.53 -21.07 -58.25
C SER A 256 44.64 -22.13 -57.56
N ARG A 257 43.31 -22.11 -57.64
CA ARG A 257 42.43 -21.76 -58.76
C ARG A 257 40.96 -21.69 -58.27
N THR A 258 40.20 -20.71 -58.79
CA THR A 258 38.80 -20.80 -59.28
C THR A 258 37.81 -21.73 -58.56
N ALA A 259 36.77 -21.20 -57.91
CA ALA A 259 35.44 -20.90 -58.49
C ALA A 259 34.62 -22.14 -58.88
N ALA A 260 33.49 -22.36 -58.20
CA ALA A 260 32.14 -22.52 -58.78
C ALA A 260 31.18 -23.29 -57.85
N SER A 261 29.91 -22.84 -57.87
CA SER A 261 28.70 -23.68 -57.85
C SER A 261 28.13 -24.15 -56.50
N SER A 262 27.13 -23.40 -55.99
CA SER A 262 25.86 -23.98 -55.48
C SER A 262 25.05 -24.59 -56.67
N PRO A 263 23.83 -25.17 -56.54
CA PRO A 263 23.02 -25.51 -55.35
C PRO A 263 22.39 -26.93 -55.41
N GLY A 264 21.64 -27.31 -54.37
CA GLY A 264 20.44 -28.17 -54.53
C GLY A 264 20.41 -29.47 -53.72
N ALA A 265 19.64 -29.46 -52.63
CA ALA A 265 18.54 -30.37 -52.28
C ALA A 265 18.05 -30.05 -50.86
#